data_AF-A0A8B6GTI0-F1
#
_entry.id   AF-A0A8B6GTI0-F1
#
_cell.length_a   1.000
_cell.length_b   1.000
_cell.length_c   1.000
_cell.angle_alpha   90.00
_cell.angle_beta   90.00
_cell.angle_gamma   90.00
#
_symmetry.space_group_name_H-M   'P 1'
#
loop_
_entity.id
_entity.type
_entity.pdbx_description
1 polymer ?
#
loop_
_entity_poly.entity_id
_entity_poly.type
_entity_poly.pdbx_seq_one_letter_code
_entity_poly.pdbx_strand_id
1 'polypeptide(L)'
;MKKLNLQGLHEYRSKLRTEYNNVVAIEPTGWTYNDKMVSLDQIKPKGNKEIKIYGLPYSEHSSYLELKRFVQYIRPDQILPTVNNGNPASRRMMEALFESWMNEDKAENKPKQTKIGAWAK
;
A
#
# COMPACT_ATOMS: atom_id res chain seq x y z
N MET A 1 3.73 15.89 -10.05
CA MET A 1 3.52 14.72 -10.94
C MET A 1 2.31 14.99 -11.82
N LYS A 2 2.41 14.85 -13.15
CA LYS A 2 1.24 14.97 -14.04
C LYS A 2 0.32 13.78 -13.78
N LYS A 3 -0.94 14.05 -13.39
CA LYS A 3 -1.95 12.99 -13.25
C LYS A 3 -2.27 12.40 -14.62
N LEU A 4 -2.34 11.08 -14.64
CA LEU A 4 -2.75 10.33 -15.80
C LEU A 4 -4.22 10.68 -16.10
N ASN A 5 -4.51 11.15 -17.31
CA ASN A 5 -5.85 11.63 -17.66
C ASN A 5 -6.23 11.17 -19.07
N LEU A 6 -7.55 11.00 -19.28
CA LEU A 6 -8.08 10.42 -20.52
C LEU A 6 -7.71 11.24 -21.76
N GLN A 7 -7.74 12.57 -21.65
CA GLN A 7 -7.43 13.48 -22.76
C GLN A 7 -5.98 13.32 -23.23
N GLY A 8 -5.03 13.32 -22.29
CA GLY A 8 -3.62 13.12 -22.62
C GLY A 8 -3.32 11.75 -23.22
N LEU A 9 -4.06 10.71 -22.81
CA LEU A 9 -3.94 9.39 -23.43
C LEU A 9 -4.53 9.34 -24.84
N HIS A 10 -5.63 10.06 -25.11
CA HIS A 10 -6.18 10.21 -26.45
C HIS A 10 -5.19 10.89 -27.39
N GLU A 11 -4.57 11.99 -26.94
CA GLU A 11 -3.54 12.72 -27.70
C GLU A 11 -2.27 11.88 -27.91
N TYR A 12 -1.90 11.04 -26.93
CA TYR A 12 -0.78 10.11 -27.08
C TYR A 12 -1.10 9.03 -28.11
N ARG A 13 -2.29 8.43 -28.03
CA ARG A 13 -2.75 7.39 -28.96
C ARG A 13 -2.85 7.91 -30.39
N SER A 14 -3.35 9.13 -30.60
CA SER A 14 -3.55 9.68 -31.95
C SER A 14 -2.25 9.73 -32.77
N LYS A 15 -1.10 9.93 -32.10
CA LYS A 15 0.23 9.93 -32.71
C LYS A 15 0.71 8.55 -33.15
N LEU A 16 0.16 7.48 -32.58
CA LEU A 16 0.58 6.09 -32.79
C LEU A 16 -0.53 5.23 -33.43
N ARG A 17 -1.59 5.87 -33.94
CA ARG A 17 -2.79 5.19 -34.45
C ARG A 17 -2.51 4.30 -35.66
N THR A 18 -1.40 4.51 -36.37
CA THR A 18 -0.94 3.66 -37.48
C THR A 18 -0.53 2.27 -37.01
N GLU A 19 -0.10 2.12 -35.76
CA GLU A 19 0.45 0.88 -35.21
C GLU A 19 -0.43 0.30 -34.09
N TYR A 20 -1.10 1.14 -33.30
CA TYR A 20 -1.84 0.70 -32.12
C TYR A 20 -3.28 1.22 -32.07
N ASN A 21 -4.21 0.30 -31.80
CA ASN A 21 -5.64 0.59 -31.71
C ASN A 21 -6.12 0.87 -30.29
N ASN A 22 -5.42 0.38 -29.25
CA ASN A 22 -5.88 0.48 -27.87
C ASN A 22 -4.73 0.89 -26.94
N VAL A 23 -5.06 1.57 -25.85
CA VAL A 23 -4.12 1.93 -24.78
C VAL A 23 -4.61 1.35 -23.46
N VAL A 24 -3.71 0.63 -22.78
CA VAL A 24 -3.88 0.24 -21.38
C VAL A 24 -2.89 1.05 -20.55
N ALA A 25 -3.42 1.83 -19.62
CA ALA A 25 -2.62 2.60 -18.69
C ALA A 25 -2.72 2.03 -17.28
N ILE A 26 -1.62 2.07 -16.56
CA ILE A 26 -1.52 1.69 -15.16
C ILE A 26 -1.24 2.96 -14.36
N GLU A 27 -2.10 3.24 -13.38
CA GLU A 27 -1.92 4.30 -12.41
C GLU A 27 -1.55 3.64 -11.07
N PRO A 28 -0.26 3.57 -10.72
CA PRO A 28 0.14 3.10 -9.40
C PRO A 28 -0.27 4.15 -8.38
N THR A 29 -1.17 3.78 -7.48
CA THR A 29 -1.60 4.60 -6.36
C THR A 29 -1.09 4.00 -5.07
N GLY A 30 -0.92 4.83 -4.03
CA GLY A 30 -0.73 4.34 -2.67
C GLY A 30 -1.99 3.64 -2.15
N TRP A 31 -2.27 3.74 -0.85
CA TRP A 31 -3.47 3.12 -0.31
C TRP A 31 -4.74 3.83 -0.79
N THR A 32 -5.49 3.19 -1.68
CA THR A 32 -6.83 3.63 -2.07
C THR A 32 -7.84 2.77 -1.33
N TYR A 33 -8.32 3.26 -0.18
CA TYR A 33 -9.44 2.62 0.49
C TYR A 33 -10.65 2.64 -0.41
N ASN A 34 -11.14 1.47 -0.77
CA ASN A 34 -12.47 1.32 -1.30
C ASN A 34 -13.13 0.23 -0.47
N ASP A 35 -14.10 0.63 0.36
CA ASP A 35 -14.88 -0.25 1.23
C ASP A 35 -15.53 -1.42 0.47
N LYS A 36 -15.65 -1.30 -0.86
CA LYS A 36 -16.21 -2.32 -1.76
C LYS A 36 -15.16 -3.24 -2.40
N MET A 37 -13.87 -2.96 -2.25
CA MET A 37 -12.79 -3.69 -2.92
C MET A 37 -12.07 -4.59 -1.93
N VAL A 38 -12.46 -5.86 -1.92
CA VAL A 38 -11.94 -6.90 -1.02
C VAL A 38 -10.78 -7.68 -1.67
N SER A 39 -10.72 -7.73 -3.00
CA SER A 39 -9.68 -8.40 -3.79
C SER A 39 -9.20 -7.57 -4.98
N LEU A 40 -7.97 -7.83 -5.44
CA LEU A 40 -7.41 -7.29 -6.70
C LEU A 40 -8.26 -7.67 -7.92
N ASP A 41 -8.98 -8.80 -7.88
CA ASP A 41 -9.85 -9.26 -8.97
C ASP A 41 -11.03 -8.32 -9.23
N GLN A 42 -11.36 -7.47 -8.25
CA GLN A 42 -12.48 -6.54 -8.34
C GLN A 42 -12.08 -5.19 -8.95
N ILE A 43 -10.79 -5.00 -9.29
CA ILE A 43 -10.31 -3.76 -9.91
C ILE A 43 -10.93 -3.63 -11.29
N LYS A 44 -11.73 -2.57 -11.48
CA LYS A 44 -12.34 -2.22 -12.77
C LYS A 44 -11.62 -1.03 -13.39
N PRO A 45 -11.26 -1.09 -14.68
CA PRO A 45 -10.63 0.04 -15.34
C PRO A 45 -11.64 1.18 -15.53
N LYS A 46 -11.13 2.41 -15.49
CA LYS A 46 -11.86 3.60 -15.92
C LYS A 46 -11.50 3.91 -17.38
N GLY A 47 -12.39 4.59 -18.10
CA GLY A 47 -12.14 5.02 -19.48
C GLY A 47 -13.20 4.52 -20.46
N ASN A 48 -12.80 4.28 -21.70
CA ASN A 48 -13.69 3.88 -22.79
C ASN A 48 -13.20 2.58 -23.46
N LYS A 49 -13.78 2.21 -24.61
CA LYS A 49 -13.42 0.96 -25.30
C LYS A 49 -11.96 0.91 -25.74
N GLU A 50 -11.41 2.04 -26.17
CA GLU A 50 -10.06 2.15 -26.75
C GLU A 50 -9.00 2.46 -25.68
N ILE A 51 -9.38 3.10 -24.58
CA ILE A 51 -8.48 3.53 -23.52
C ILE A 51 -8.99 3.02 -22.17
N LYS A 52 -8.21 2.15 -21.53
CA LYS A 52 -8.49 1.59 -20.21
C LYS A 52 -7.41 2.00 -19.21
N ILE A 53 -7.80 2.57 -18.08
CA ILE A 53 -6.91 3.01 -17.01
C ILE A 53 -7.19 2.15 -15.77
N TYR A 54 -6.19 1.39 -15.33
CA TYR A 54 -6.26 0.61 -14.10
C TYR A 54 -5.57 1.36 -12.97
N GLY A 55 -6.33 1.72 -11.93
CA GLY A 55 -5.76 2.17 -10.67
C GLY A 55 -5.33 0.96 -9.85
N LEU A 56 -4.03 0.82 -9.59
CA LEU A 56 -3.48 -0.31 -8.85
C LEU A 56 -3.00 0.16 -7.47
N PRO A 57 -3.42 -0.50 -6.37
CA PRO A 57 -2.94 -0.18 -5.03
C PRO A 57 -1.52 -0.72 -4.84
N TYR A 58 -0.53 0.04 -5.31
CA TYR A 58 0.89 -0.25 -5.19
C TYR A 58 1.49 0.62 -4.09
N SER A 59 1.65 0.06 -2.89
CA SER A 59 2.20 0.76 -1.74
C SER A 59 3.69 0.47 -1.59
N GLU A 60 4.51 1.52 -1.49
CA GLU A 60 5.91 1.44 -1.06
C GLU A 60 6.05 1.70 0.46
N HIS A 61 4.92 1.88 1.15
CA HIS A 61 4.85 1.99 2.60
C HIS A 61 4.29 0.70 3.21
N SER A 62 4.76 0.37 4.41
CA SER A 62 4.28 -0.78 5.17
C SER A 62 2.78 -0.69 5.44
N SER A 63 2.07 -1.79 5.22
CA SER A 63 0.71 -1.99 5.72
C SER A 63 0.70 -2.07 7.26
N TYR A 64 -0.50 -1.94 7.84
CA TYR A 64 -0.70 -2.06 9.29
C TYR A 64 -0.10 -3.35 9.86
N LEU A 65 -0.38 -4.50 9.24
CA LEU A 65 0.09 -5.80 9.71
C LEU A 65 1.60 -5.98 9.55
N GLU A 66 2.19 -5.45 8.48
CA GLU A 66 3.64 -5.50 8.28
C GLU A 66 4.37 -4.66 9.32
N LEU A 67 3.92 -3.44 9.57
CA LEU A 67 4.50 -2.57 10.59
C LEU A 67 4.32 -3.16 11.99
N LYS A 68 3.12 -3.67 12.32
CA LYS A 68 2.85 -4.35 13.59
C LYS A 68 3.83 -5.51 13.81
N ARG A 69 3.95 -6.41 12.84
CA ARG A 69 4.87 -7.56 12.91
C ARG A 69 6.32 -7.11 13.09
N PHE A 70 6.74 -6.07 12.38
CA PHE A 70 8.10 -5.53 12.50
C PHE A 70 8.37 -4.95 13.89
N VAL A 71 7.44 -4.16 14.44
CA VAL A 71 7.56 -3.58 15.79
C VAL A 71 7.59 -4.66 16.84
N GLN A 72 6.70 -5.65 16.75
CA GLN A 72 6.67 -6.80 17.66
C GLN A 72 7.95 -7.66 17.56
N TYR A 73 8.55 -7.75 16.38
CA TYR A 73 9.80 -8.48 16.18
C TYR A 73 11.01 -7.75 16.79
N ILE A 74 11.18 -6.45 16.54
CA ILE A 74 12.34 -5.68 17.02
C ILE A 74 12.21 -5.32 18.50
N ARG A 75 10.98 -5.11 19.00
CA ARG A 75 10.67 -4.71 20.39
C ARG A 75 11.47 -3.48 20.86
N PRO A 76 11.34 -2.33 20.19
CA PRO A 76 12.05 -1.12 20.59
C PRO A 76 11.57 -0.58 21.95
N ASP A 77 12.47 0.06 22.70
CA ASP A 77 12.14 0.72 23.98
C ASP A 77 11.23 1.94 23.79
N GLN A 78 11.39 2.64 22.67
CA GLN A 78 10.63 3.84 22.33
C GLN A 78 10.38 3.93 20.82
N ILE A 79 9.19 4.38 20.44
CA ILE A 79 8.80 4.63 19.04
C ILE A 79 8.51 6.11 18.85
N LEU A 80 9.18 6.74 17.87
CA LEU A 80 9.01 8.15 17.51
C LEU A 80 8.37 8.26 16.11
N PRO A 81 7.07 8.56 15.99
CA PRO A 81 6.41 8.63 14.69
C PRO A 81 6.83 9.87 13.91
N THR A 82 7.29 9.68 12.67
CA THR A 82 7.72 10.76 11.77
C THR A 82 6.63 11.20 10.78
N VAL A 83 5.58 10.42 10.62
CA VAL A 83 4.44 10.67 9.73
C VAL A 83 3.15 10.75 10.56
N ASN A 84 2.16 11.53 10.11
CA ASN A 84 0.88 11.76 10.80
C ASN A 84 1.03 12.32 12.24
N ASN A 85 2.14 12.98 12.53
CA ASN A 85 2.45 13.56 13.84
C ASN A 85 2.05 15.04 13.97
N GLY A 86 1.37 15.65 13.01
CA GLY A 86 0.97 17.07 13.09
C GLY A 86 -0.13 17.36 14.11
N ASN A 87 -0.97 16.36 14.42
CA ASN A 87 -2.13 16.51 15.29
C ASN A 87 -1.94 15.72 16.60
N PRO A 88 -2.10 16.33 17.80
CA PRO A 88 -2.01 15.63 19.08
C PRO A 88 -2.95 14.42 19.21
N ALA A 89 -4.15 14.47 18.63
CA ALA A 89 -5.08 13.33 18.65
C ALA A 89 -4.53 12.15 17.84
N SER A 90 -3.97 12.40 16.65
CA SER A 90 -3.33 11.36 15.84
C SER A 90 -2.12 10.75 16.53
N ARG A 91 -1.33 11.55 17.26
CA ARG A 91 -0.20 11.05 18.08
C ARG A 91 -0.68 10.08 19.15
N ARG A 92 -1.67 10.48 19.96
CA ARG A 92 -2.23 9.62 21.03
C ARG A 92 -2.81 8.32 20.49
N MET A 93 -3.47 8.36 19.33
CA MET A 93 -3.96 7.14 18.68
C MET A 93 -2.83 6.21 18.26
N MET A 94 -1.74 6.73 17.69
CA MET A 94 -0.56 5.92 17.34
C MET A 94 0.14 5.36 18.58
N GLU A 95 0.31 6.16 19.63
CA GLU A 95 0.89 5.73 20.91
C GLU A 95 0.10 4.57 21.52
N ALA A 96 -1.23 4.69 21.59
CA ALA A 96 -2.10 3.62 22.08
C ALA A 96 -2.02 2.33 21.24
N LEU A 97 -1.89 2.45 19.91
CA LEU A 97 -1.69 1.30 19.03
C LEU A 97 -0.35 0.60 19.30
N PHE A 98 0.73 1.36 19.44
CA PHE A 98 2.05 0.80 19.73
C PHE A 98 2.07 0.07 21.08
N GLU A 99 1.44 0.65 22.10
CA GLU A 99 1.26 0.00 23.41
C GLU A 99 0.47 -1.30 23.30
N SER A 100 -0.62 -1.32 22.51
CA SER A 100 -1.41 -2.53 22.29
C SER A 100 -0.54 -3.64 21.67
N TRP A 101 0.21 -3.32 20.61
CA TRP A 101 1.03 -4.30 19.91
C TRP A 101 2.11 -4.91 20.81
N MET A 102 2.73 -4.11 21.67
CA MET A 102 3.78 -4.55 22.59
C MET A 102 3.27 -5.42 23.74
N ASN A 103 1.97 -5.30 24.05
CA ASN A 103 1.28 -6.07 25.09
C ASN A 103 0.64 -7.37 24.55
N GLU A 104 0.10 -7.36 23.34
CA GLU A 104 -0.53 -8.53 22.70
C GLU A 104 0.46 -9.71 22.57
N ASP A 105 1.71 -9.43 22.18
CA ASP A 105 2.74 -10.44 21.94
C ASP A 105 3.23 -11.13 23.24
N LYS A 106 2.91 -10.58 24.42
CA LYS A 106 3.19 -11.23 25.71
C LYS A 106 2.19 -12.36 26.02
N ALA A 107 1.02 -12.36 25.35
CA ALA A 107 -0.08 -13.28 25.62
C ALA A 107 -0.13 -14.50 24.67
N GLU A 108 0.51 -14.44 23.51
CA GLU A 108 0.53 -15.55 22.53
C GLU A 108 1.89 -16.24 22.45
N ASN A 109 1.86 -17.56 22.61
CA ASN A 109 2.97 -18.51 22.51
C ASN A 109 4.03 -18.14 21.46
N LYS A 110 5.30 -18.11 21.91
CA LYS A 110 6.52 -18.02 21.09
C LYS A 110 6.36 -18.78 19.75
N PRO A 111 6.26 -18.11 18.59
CA PRO A 111 6.56 -18.79 17.34
C PRO A 111 8.04 -19.18 17.39
N LYS A 112 8.34 -20.46 17.11
CA LYS A 112 9.73 -20.95 17.04
C LYS A 112 10.45 -20.15 15.96
N GLN A 113 11.18 -19.13 16.38
CA GLN A 113 11.98 -18.25 15.54
C GLN A 113 12.97 -19.12 14.76
N THR A 114 12.74 -19.29 13.46
CA THR A 114 13.72 -19.92 12.59
C THR A 114 14.92 -18.98 12.55
N LYS A 115 16.04 -19.42 13.13
CA LYS A 115 17.31 -18.69 13.13
C LYS A 115 17.61 -18.23 11.69
N ILE A 116 18.09 -17.00 11.52
CA ILE A 116 18.38 -16.37 10.22
C ILE A 116 19.24 -17.27 9.31
N GLY A 117 20.11 -18.12 9.88
CA GLY A 117 20.89 -19.12 9.14
C GLY A 117 20.08 -20.23 8.43
N ALA A 118 18.76 -20.31 8.63
CA ALA A 118 17.90 -21.26 7.94
C ALA A 118 17.53 -20.83 6.50
N TRP A 119 17.70 -19.55 6.17
CA TRP A 119 17.40 -18.96 4.85
C TRP A 119 18.66 -18.85 3.96
N ALA A 120 19.84 -19.06 4.54
CA ALA A 120 21.11 -19.09 3.85
C ALA A 120 21.53 -20.54 3.57
N LYS A 121 20.82 -21.20 2.65
CA LYS A 121 21.30 -22.39 1.93
C LYS A 121 20.84 -22.33 0.49
#